data_AF-A0A1Y2BWQ4-F1
#
_entry.id   AF-A0A1Y2BWQ4-F1
#
_cell.length_a   1.000
_cell.length_b   1.000
_cell.length_c   1.000
_cell.angle_alpha   90.00
_cell.angle_beta   90.00
_cell.angle_gamma   90.00
#
_symmetry.space_group_name_H-M   'P 1'
#
loop_
_entity.id
_entity.type
_entity.pdbx_description
1 polymer ?
#
loop_
_entity_poly.entity_id
_entity_poly.type
_entity_poly.pdbx_seq_one_letter_code
_entity_poly.pdbx_strand_id
1 'polypeptide(L)'
;MADKKDSDDCVKYPILEGIGNYAVWSKRLLVYLALKGITGLKEGRFISPSTTEPTKLAEWNKLDTTAKECLVRFLSDNVFMPINKSQSTQLIWNNLQATYGGKDWVT
;
A
#
# COMPACT_ATOMS: atom_id res chain seq x y z
N MET A 1 -11.50 32.78 -16.80
CA MET A 1 -10.98 32.59 -15.43
C MET A 1 -12.17 32.29 -14.55
N ALA A 2 -12.34 31.03 -14.14
CA ALA A 2 -13.38 30.63 -13.21
C ALA A 2 -12.69 30.30 -11.88
N ASP A 3 -13.04 31.09 -10.87
CA ASP A 3 -12.65 30.95 -9.48
C ASP A 3 -13.30 29.70 -8.86
N LYS A 4 -12.45 28.95 -8.16
CA LYS A 4 -12.66 28.32 -6.86
C LYS A 4 -13.81 27.33 -6.64
N LYS A 5 -13.35 26.13 -6.27
CA LYS A 5 -13.70 25.42 -5.03
C LYS A 5 -14.94 24.55 -5.12
N ASP A 6 -14.73 23.35 -5.66
CA ASP A 6 -15.40 22.16 -5.18
C ASP A 6 -14.41 21.01 -5.15
N SER A 7 -14.30 20.37 -3.99
CA SER A 7 -13.82 19.01 -3.78
C SER A 7 -12.47 18.69 -4.45
N ASP A 8 -11.35 18.84 -3.75
CA ASP A 8 -10.92 17.67 -2.99
C ASP A 8 -10.04 18.09 -1.82
N ASP A 9 -10.68 18.26 -0.67
CA ASP A 9 -10.11 17.83 0.62
C ASP A 9 -9.92 16.29 0.65
N CYS A 10 -9.46 15.70 -0.45
CA CYS A 10 -8.80 14.41 -0.46
C CYS A 10 -7.54 14.63 0.37
N VAL A 11 -7.67 14.42 1.67
CA VAL A 11 -6.58 14.23 2.64
C VAL A 11 -5.34 13.82 1.85
N LYS A 12 -4.38 14.74 1.69
CA LYS A 12 -3.16 14.45 0.94
C LYS A 12 -2.60 13.17 1.55
N TYR A 13 -2.69 12.06 0.82
CA TYR A 13 -2.20 10.80 1.32
C TYR A 13 -0.69 11.00 1.50
N PRO A 14 -0.16 10.79 2.71
CA PRO A 14 1.26 10.96 2.96
C PRO A 14 2.05 10.10 1.98
N ILE A 15 3.18 10.63 1.50
CA ILE A 15 4.16 9.88 0.72
C ILE A 15 5.13 9.24 1.72
N LEU A 16 5.47 7.96 1.59
CA LEU A 16 6.48 7.33 2.45
C LEU A 16 7.86 7.89 2.09
N GLU A 17 8.45 8.63 3.04
CA GLU A 17 9.77 9.25 2.90
C GLU A 17 10.82 8.52 3.74
N GLY A 18 10.38 7.74 4.74
CA GLY A 18 11.25 6.92 5.58
C GLY A 18 10.59 6.54 6.90
N ILE A 19 11.41 6.22 7.91
CA ILE A 19 10.94 5.80 9.24
C ILE A 19 10.07 6.88 9.90
N GLY A 20 10.44 8.16 9.74
CA GLY A 20 9.80 9.28 10.42
C GLY A 20 8.31 9.47 10.12
N ASN A 21 7.80 8.93 9.02
CA ASN A 21 6.38 9.04 8.66
C ASN A 21 5.68 7.71 8.34
N TYR A 22 6.37 6.57 8.51
CA TYR A 22 5.80 5.25 8.22
C TYR A 22 4.48 4.99 8.95
N ALA A 23 4.38 5.32 10.25
CA ALA A 23 3.18 5.06 11.04
C ALA A 23 1.94 5.80 10.52
N VAL A 24 2.11 7.06 10.08
CA VAL A 24 1.03 7.85 9.49
C VAL A 24 0.73 7.35 8.08
N TRP A 25 1.77 7.08 7.30
CA TRP A 25 1.68 6.55 5.96
C TRP A 25 0.91 5.23 5.88
N SER A 26 1.35 4.24 6.66
CA SER A 26 0.79 2.89 6.70
C SER A 26 -0.70 2.92 7.07
N LYS A 27 -1.10 3.70 8.09
CA LYS A 27 -2.51 3.88 8.48
C LYS A 27 -3.36 4.45 7.35
N ARG A 28 -2.87 5.49 6.65
CA ARG A 28 -3.60 6.15 5.56
C ARG A 28 -3.70 5.25 4.32
N LEU A 29 -2.63 4.55 3.97
CA LEU A 29 -2.64 3.57 2.88
C LEU A 29 -3.63 2.43 3.16
N LEU A 30 -3.65 1.87 4.37
CA LEU A 30 -4.60 0.80 4.73
C LEU A 30 -6.06 1.24 4.64
N VAL A 31 -6.38 2.47 5.05
CA VAL A 31 -7.73 3.05 4.86
C VAL A 31 -8.07 3.18 3.38
N TYR A 32 -7.14 3.67 2.56
CA TYR A 32 -7.36 3.78 1.12
C TYR A 32 -7.60 2.44 0.43
N LEU A 33 -6.83 1.41 0.80
CA LEU A 33 -7.00 0.05 0.29
C LEU A 33 -8.34 -0.55 0.73
N ALA A 34 -8.74 -0.34 2.00
CA ALA A 34 -10.02 -0.81 2.50
C ALA A 34 -11.21 -0.19 1.74
N LEU A 35 -11.14 1.10 1.40
CA LEU A 35 -12.15 1.77 0.56
C LEU A 35 -12.24 1.18 -0.87
N LYS A 36 -11.21 0.46 -1.32
CA LYS A 36 -11.17 -0.27 -2.59
C LYS A 36 -11.50 -1.76 -2.44
N GLY A 37 -11.93 -2.21 -1.26
CA GLY A 37 -12.20 -3.62 -0.98
C GLY A 37 -10.95 -4.48 -0.76
N ILE A 38 -9.77 -3.88 -0.66
CA ILE A 38 -8.50 -4.58 -0.43
C ILE A 38 -8.21 -4.55 1.07
N THR A 39 -8.30 -5.69 1.73
CA THR A 39 -8.12 -5.82 3.19
C THR A 39 -7.14 -6.94 3.53
N GLY A 40 -6.71 -7.04 4.79
CA GLY A 40 -5.85 -8.14 5.25
C GLY A 40 -4.36 -7.96 5.00
N LEU A 41 -3.92 -6.85 4.40
CA LEU A 41 -2.50 -6.59 4.10
C LEU A 41 -1.65 -6.48 5.39
N LYS A 42 -2.16 -5.78 6.41
CA LYS A 42 -1.48 -5.61 7.70
C LYS A 42 -1.38 -6.93 8.47
N GLU A 43 -2.42 -7.75 8.39
CA GLU A 43 -2.52 -9.03 9.08
C GLU A 43 -1.81 -10.18 8.34
N GLY A 44 -1.20 -9.92 7.18
CA GLY A 44 -0.55 -10.95 6.38
C GLY A 44 -1.53 -11.90 5.67
N ARG A 45 -2.80 -11.52 5.55
CA ARG A 45 -3.88 -12.32 4.94
C ARG A 45 -4.09 -12.01 3.45
N PHE A 46 -3.44 -10.97 2.92
CA PHE A 46 -3.51 -10.62 1.50
C PHE A 46 -2.51 -11.46 0.68
N ILE A 47 -2.72 -12.77 0.67
CA ILE A 47 -1.84 -13.75 0.01
C ILE A 47 -2.57 -14.43 -1.16
N SER A 48 -1.79 -14.92 -2.12
CA SER A 48 -2.32 -15.65 -3.27
C SER A 48 -3.13 -16.88 -2.81
N PRO A 49 -4.33 -17.12 -3.37
CA PRO A 49 -5.11 -18.29 -3.02
C PRO A 49 -4.40 -19.57 -3.47
N SER A 50 -4.39 -20.58 -2.63
CA SER A 50 -3.88 -21.93 -2.95
C SER A 50 -4.90 -22.76 -3.75
N THR A 51 -5.50 -22.15 -4.78
CA THR A 51 -6.55 -22.76 -5.59
C THR A 51 -6.05 -23.10 -7.00
N THR A 52 -6.60 -24.17 -7.58
CA THR A 52 -6.40 -24.52 -8.99
C THR A 52 -7.43 -23.87 -9.92
N GLU A 53 -8.43 -23.18 -9.36
CA GLU A 53 -9.45 -22.49 -10.14
C GLU A 53 -8.88 -21.23 -10.82
N PRO A 54 -8.82 -21.18 -12.17
CA PRO A 54 -8.18 -20.07 -12.88
C PRO A 54 -8.85 -18.72 -12.62
N THR A 55 -10.17 -18.69 -12.47
CA THR A 55 -10.95 -17.45 -12.25
C THR A 55 -10.59 -16.79 -10.93
N LYS A 56 -10.50 -17.56 -9.84
CA LYS A 56 -10.11 -17.03 -8.52
C LYS A 56 -8.68 -16.49 -8.52
N LEU A 57 -7.77 -17.16 -9.21
CA LEU A 57 -6.39 -16.68 -9.36
C LEU A 57 -6.33 -15.38 -10.18
N ALA A 58 -7.09 -15.30 -11.27
CA ALA A 58 -7.16 -14.08 -12.10
C ALA A 58 -7.75 -12.89 -11.33
N GLU A 59 -8.81 -13.11 -10.56
CA GLU A 59 -9.40 -12.10 -9.67
C GLU A 59 -8.40 -11.62 -8.62
N TRP A 60 -7.69 -12.55 -7.98
CA TRP A 60 -6.64 -12.20 -7.03
C TRP A 60 -5.50 -11.41 -7.68
N ASN A 61 -5.03 -11.82 -8.87
CA ASN A 61 -3.98 -11.10 -9.60
C ASN A 61 -4.39 -9.65 -9.91
N LYS A 62 -5.66 -9.42 -10.24
CA LYS A 62 -6.20 -8.07 -10.47
C LYS A 62 -6.20 -7.24 -9.18
N LEU A 63 -6.59 -7.84 -8.06
CA LEU A 63 -6.54 -7.19 -6.75
C LEU A 63 -5.09 -6.90 -6.33
N ASP A 64 -4.17 -7.83 -6.49
CA ASP A 64 -2.74 -7.62 -6.17
C ASP A 64 -2.14 -6.51 -7.02
N THR A 65 -2.43 -6.48 -8.33
CA THR A 65 -1.97 -5.41 -9.21
C THR A 65 -2.50 -4.05 -8.75
N THR A 66 -3.80 -3.96 -8.44
CA THR A 66 -4.43 -2.73 -7.94
C THR A 66 -3.80 -2.29 -6.62
N ALA A 67 -3.58 -3.22 -5.69
CA ALA A 67 -3.01 -2.94 -4.38
C ALA A 67 -1.56 -2.44 -4.51
N LYS A 68 -0.77 -3.05 -5.39
CA LYS A 68 0.60 -2.66 -5.72
C LYS A 68 0.67 -1.26 -6.29
N GLU A 69 -0.17 -0.93 -7.27
CA GLU A 69 -0.25 0.41 -7.84
C GLU A 69 -0.58 1.47 -6.78
N CYS A 70 -1.54 1.16 -5.89
CA CYS A 70 -1.88 2.04 -4.78
C CYS A 70 -0.70 2.21 -3.82
N LEU A 71 -0.04 1.12 -3.46
CA LEU A 71 1.11 1.14 -2.55
C LEU A 71 2.25 1.99 -3.14
N VAL A 72 2.67 1.73 -4.37
CA VAL A 72 3.82 2.42 -4.99
C VAL A 72 3.56 3.88 -5.30
N ARG A 73 2.30 4.25 -5.58
CA ARG A 73 1.90 5.66 -5.81
C ARG A 73 2.16 6.55 -4.60
N PHE A 74 2.18 5.99 -3.40
CA PHE A 74 2.41 6.72 -2.17
C PHE A 74 3.82 6.53 -1.62
N LEU A 75 4.81 6.27 -2.47
CA LEU A 75 6.22 6.17 -2.08
C LEU A 75 7.01 7.34 -2.67
N SER A 76 8.00 7.83 -1.93
CA SER A 76 9.00 8.72 -2.51
C SER A 76 9.91 7.92 -3.46
N ASP A 77 10.56 8.61 -4.41
CA ASP A 77 11.42 7.96 -5.40
C ASP A 77 12.50 7.07 -4.75
N ASN A 78 13.11 7.54 -3.66
CA ASN A 78 14.13 6.80 -2.92
C ASN A 78 13.61 5.49 -2.30
N VAL A 79 12.34 5.46 -1.89
CA VAL A 79 11.69 4.27 -1.35
C VAL A 79 11.17 3.36 -2.47
N PHE A 80 10.75 3.95 -3.60
CA PHE A 80 10.23 3.23 -4.75
C PHE A 80 11.30 2.50 -5.55
N MET A 81 12.44 3.15 -5.83
CA MET A 81 13.51 2.61 -6.68
C MET A 81 13.96 1.18 -6.33
N PRO A 82 14.15 0.78 -5.06
CA PRO A 82 14.59 -0.57 -4.72
C PRO A 82 13.49 -1.64 -4.81
N ILE A 83 12.23 -1.29 -5.09
CA ILE A 83 11.13 -2.26 -5.10
C ILE A 83 11.16 -3.12 -6.36
N ASN A 84 11.24 -4.43 -6.17
CA ASN A 84 11.04 -5.39 -7.25
C ASN A 84 9.55 -5.52 -7.58
N LYS A 85 9.16 -5.00 -8.74
CA LYS A 85 7.76 -4.97 -9.20
C LYS A 85 7.13 -6.36 -9.42
N SER A 86 7.95 -7.40 -9.58
CA SER A 86 7.48 -8.79 -9.69
C SER A 86 7.06 -9.40 -8.35
N GLN A 87 7.39 -8.77 -7.21
CA GLN A 87 6.96 -9.21 -5.89
C GLN A 87 5.45 -8.97 -5.70
N SER A 88 4.81 -9.80 -4.88
CA SER A 88 3.43 -9.56 -4.44
C SER A 88 3.33 -8.31 -3.57
N THR A 89 2.16 -7.70 -3.52
CA THR A 89 1.91 -6.54 -2.65
C THR A 89 2.21 -6.85 -1.19
N GLN A 90 1.87 -8.06 -0.72
CA GLN A 90 2.17 -8.50 0.65
C GLN A 90 3.67 -8.52 0.93
N LEU A 91 4.48 -9.00 -0.02
CA LEU A 91 5.94 -9.04 0.17
C LEU A 91 6.54 -7.64 0.17
N ILE A 92 6.06 -6.75 -0.72
CA ILE A 92 6.48 -5.35 -0.73
C ILE A 92 6.11 -4.67 0.59
N TRP A 93 4.88 -4.85 1.07
CA TRP A 93 4.43 -4.34 2.37
C TRP A 93 5.31 -4.82 3.52
N ASN A 94 5.60 -6.13 3.59
CA ASN A 94 6.45 -6.71 4.63
C ASN A 94 7.86 -6.11 4.60
N ASN A 95 8.44 -5.91 3.41
CA ASN A 95 9.75 -5.30 3.27
C ASN A 95 9.74 -3.83 3.73
N LEU A 96 8.72 -3.05 3.34
CA LEU A 96 8.56 -1.67 3.81
C LEU A 96 8.36 -1.61 5.33
N GLN A 97 7.59 -2.53 5.90
CA GLN A 97 7.40 -2.63 7.34
C GLN A 97 8.69 -3.00 8.07
N ALA A 98 9.48 -3.94 7.54
CA ALA A 98 10.76 -4.31 8.13
C ALA A 98 11.77 -3.15 8.08
N THR A 99 11.81 -2.40 6.98
CA THR A 99 12.76 -1.31 6.77
C THR A 99 12.36 -0.02 7.50
N TYR A 100 11.07 0.35 7.46
CA TYR A 100 10.59 1.66 7.92
C TYR A 100 9.62 1.58 9.08
N GLY A 101 9.00 0.42 9.30
CA GLY A 101 8.02 0.18 10.37
C GLY A 101 8.64 -0.01 11.74
N GLY A 102 9.73 0.72 12.00
CA GLY A 102 10.43 0.76 13.29
C GLY A 102 9.42 0.73 14.42
N LYS A 103 9.56 -0.31 15.27
CA LYS A 103 8.87 -0.43 16.56
C LYS A 103 8.91 0.95 17.21
N ASP A 104 7.79 1.34 17.83
CA ASP A 104 7.72 2.48 18.74
C ASP A 104 9.06 2.64 19.43
N TRP A 105 9.64 3.83 19.37
CA TRP A 105 10.84 4.14 20.13
C TRP A 105 10.59 3.70 21.57
N VAL A 106 11.10 2.52 21.95
CA VAL A 106 11.15 2.10 23.33
C VAL A 106 12.23 2.99 23.90
N THR A 107 11.76 4.05 24.56
CA THR A 107 12.45 4.95 25.48
C THR A 107 13.62 4.30 26.21
#